data_AF-A0A1E7JTP0-F1
#
_entry.id   AF-A0A1E7JTP0-F1
#
_cell.length_a   1.000
_cell.length_b   1.000
_cell.length_c   1.000
_cell.angle_alpha   90.00
_cell.angle_beta   90.00
_cell.angle_gamma   90.00
#
_symmetry.space_group_name_H-M   'P 1'
#
loop_
_entity.id
_entity.type
_entity.pdbx_description
1 polymer ?
#
loop_
_entity_poly.entity_id
_entity_poly.type
_entity_poly.pdbx_seq_one_letter_code
_entity_poly.pdbx_strand_id
1 'polypeptide(L)'
;MSTRHRVRDIGISRPEKVLFPGDGITKSELAGHYRSVASRAVPRLRGRALMMERHPDGIGGKPLMQKNVPGYFPDWVRTAELPKEGGTVRHAVCDNSDTLVYLAGQACITPHRWLSKADRPDDPDLLVFDLDPSGSADFDDVRWAASCVGGLLEAVELPTQLMTTGSRGIHVIAALDRKSDFDTVRAFARRISQVLVGRHPGRLTDEPRKADRGDRIYLDIQRNAYAQTAVAPYSVRARPGAPVATPIAWSELDDPQLRPDRWTVRNIAGRLREDDPWAKVSARGRSVRAADRRLSDRI
;
A
#
# COMPACT_ATOMS: atom_id res chain seq x y z
N MET A 1 -3.77 -9.09 29.59
CA MET A 1 -2.40 -8.79 30.06
C MET A 1 -1.75 -7.84 29.07
N SER A 2 -1.55 -6.57 29.46
CA SER A 2 -0.95 -5.54 28.60
C SER A 2 0.57 -5.72 28.58
N THR A 3 1.10 -6.31 27.52
CA THR A 3 2.54 -6.33 27.26
C THR A 3 2.97 -4.92 26.89
N ARG A 4 3.46 -4.15 27.87
CA ARG A 4 4.25 -2.94 27.61
C ARG A 4 5.41 -3.35 26.71
N HIS A 5 5.35 -3.02 25.44
CA HIS A 5 6.46 -3.20 24.51
C HIS A 5 7.61 -2.33 25.04
N ARG A 6 8.68 -2.95 25.57
CA ARG A 6 9.92 -2.22 25.83
C ARG A 6 10.38 -1.69 24.48
N VAL A 7 10.39 -0.37 24.31
CA VAL A 7 10.98 0.28 23.15
C VAL A 7 12.45 -0.13 23.13
N ARG A 8 12.86 -0.92 22.14
CA ARG A 8 14.28 -1.26 21.97
C ARG A 8 14.99 -0.04 21.40
N ASP A 9 16.21 0.18 21.85
CA ASP A 9 17.10 1.09 21.14
C ASP A 9 17.58 0.38 19.87
N ILE A 10 17.15 0.89 18.72
CA ILE A 10 17.47 0.32 17.41
C ILE A 10 18.63 1.12 16.85
N GLY A 11 19.84 0.58 17.00
CA GLY A 11 21.05 1.17 16.44
C GLY A 11 20.95 1.32 14.92
N ILE A 12 20.95 2.56 14.44
CA ILE A 12 21.00 2.88 13.01
C ILE A 12 22.47 3.06 12.64
N SER A 13 23.04 2.15 11.85
CA SER A 13 24.39 2.32 11.31
C SER A 13 24.46 3.53 10.37
N ARG A 14 25.56 4.29 10.28
CA ARG A 14 25.71 5.42 9.34
C ARG A 14 24.46 6.34 9.28
N PRO A 15 23.96 6.85 10.42
CA PRO A 15 22.71 7.60 10.49
C PRO A 15 22.70 8.85 9.60
N GLU A 16 23.85 9.47 9.41
CA GLU A 16 24.12 10.64 8.56
C GLU A 16 24.11 10.34 7.05
N LYS A 17 24.05 9.07 6.64
CA LYS A 17 24.01 8.73 5.21
C LYS A 17 22.79 9.36 4.55
N VAL A 18 23.02 10.22 3.57
CA VAL A 18 21.98 10.87 2.78
C VAL A 18 21.35 9.84 1.82
N LEU A 19 20.04 9.66 1.93
CA LEU A 19 19.26 8.78 1.06
C LEU A 19 18.54 9.55 -0.04
N PHE A 20 18.24 10.84 0.18
CA PHE A 20 17.64 11.73 -0.81
C PHE A 20 18.57 12.93 -1.04
N PRO A 21 19.52 12.85 -1.99
CA PRO A 21 20.57 13.87 -2.17
C PRO A 21 20.03 15.27 -2.44
N GLY A 22 18.98 15.40 -3.27
CA GLY A 22 18.37 16.70 -3.59
C GLY A 22 17.65 17.35 -2.41
N ASP A 23 17.26 16.56 -1.40
CA ASP A 23 16.50 17.03 -0.24
C ASP A 23 17.34 17.05 1.05
N GLY A 24 18.55 16.48 1.01
CA GLY A 24 19.41 16.26 2.18
C GLY A 24 18.86 15.27 3.21
N ILE A 25 17.84 14.48 2.88
CA ILE A 25 17.18 13.59 3.86
C ILE A 25 18.08 12.39 4.15
N THR A 26 18.39 12.23 5.42
CA THR A 26 19.29 11.20 5.96
C THR A 26 18.56 9.89 6.31
N LYS A 27 19.35 8.83 6.54
CA LYS A 27 18.83 7.56 7.04
C LYS A 27 18.23 7.69 8.45
N SER A 28 18.80 8.56 9.29
CA SER A 28 18.23 8.90 10.60
C SER A 28 16.86 9.55 10.49
N GLU A 29 16.67 10.51 9.56
CA GLU A 29 15.36 11.12 9.30
C GLU A 29 14.33 10.08 8.81
N LEU A 30 14.73 9.17 7.90
CA LEU A 30 13.86 8.07 7.46
C LEU A 30 13.43 7.17 8.63
N ALA A 31 14.37 6.80 9.51
CA ALA A 31 14.07 6.03 10.71
C ALA A 31 13.16 6.80 11.69
N GLY A 32 13.38 8.11 11.83
CA GLY A 32 12.55 9.02 12.62
C GLY A 32 11.10 9.11 12.11
N HIS A 33 10.92 9.21 10.78
CA HIS A 33 9.61 9.13 10.13
C HIS A 33 8.90 7.82 10.48
N TYR A 34 9.58 6.68 10.28
CA TYR A 34 8.96 5.38 10.55
C TYR A 34 8.62 5.17 12.02
N ARG A 35 9.41 5.75 12.92
CA ARG A 35 9.09 5.80 14.36
C ARG A 35 7.83 6.62 14.63
N SER A 36 7.68 7.79 14.00
CA SER A 36 6.56 8.70 14.25
C SER A 36 5.22 8.16 13.74
N VAL A 37 5.22 7.46 12.60
CA VAL A 37 4.00 6.87 12.02
C VAL A 37 3.67 5.49 12.58
N ALA A 38 4.54 4.89 13.40
CA ALA A 38 4.44 3.48 13.78
C ALA A 38 3.09 3.09 14.40
N SER A 39 2.50 3.97 15.23
CA SER A 39 1.20 3.71 15.87
C SER A 39 0.06 3.53 14.86
N ARG A 40 0.12 4.22 13.71
CA ARG A 40 -0.87 4.10 12.63
C ARG A 40 -0.46 3.07 11.56
N ALA A 41 0.84 2.94 11.26
CA ALA A 41 1.35 2.07 10.21
C ALA A 41 1.40 0.59 10.62
N VAL A 42 1.90 0.27 11.82
CA VAL A 42 2.11 -1.12 12.27
C VAL A 42 0.83 -1.95 12.28
N PRO A 43 -0.34 -1.45 12.76
CA PRO A 43 -1.59 -2.21 12.67
C PRO A 43 -1.96 -2.65 11.25
N ARG A 44 -1.50 -1.92 10.23
CA ARG A 44 -1.76 -2.17 8.81
C ARG A 44 -0.72 -3.10 8.18
N LEU A 45 0.45 -3.27 8.81
CA LEU A 45 1.54 -4.15 8.40
C LEU A 45 1.52 -5.52 9.10
N ARG A 46 0.95 -5.58 10.31
CA ARG A 46 1.01 -6.74 11.20
C ARG A 46 0.54 -8.03 10.54
N GLY A 47 1.35 -9.07 10.70
CA GLY A 47 1.13 -10.41 10.18
C GLY A 47 1.39 -10.56 8.69
N ARG A 48 1.81 -9.51 7.98
CA ARG A 48 2.04 -9.54 6.53
C ARG A 48 3.52 -9.69 6.22
N ALA A 49 3.82 -10.56 5.26
CA ALA A 49 5.13 -10.58 4.63
C ALA A 49 5.37 -9.27 3.86
N LEU A 50 6.63 -8.83 3.85
CA LEU A 50 7.07 -7.63 3.15
C LEU A 50 7.98 -7.95 1.97
N MET A 51 7.87 -7.13 0.93
CA MET A 51 8.94 -6.86 -0.01
C MET A 51 9.54 -5.50 0.35
N MET A 52 10.85 -5.46 0.52
CA MET A 52 11.59 -4.26 0.91
C MET A 52 12.21 -3.61 -0.32
N GLU A 53 11.76 -2.41 -0.69
CA GLU A 53 12.45 -1.57 -1.66
C GLU A 53 13.56 -0.81 -0.95
N ARG A 54 14.79 -1.30 -1.12
CA ARG A 54 15.97 -0.78 -0.45
C ARG A 54 16.79 0.10 -1.39
N HIS A 55 17.30 1.19 -0.84
CA HIS A 55 18.22 2.11 -1.51
C HIS A 55 19.47 2.29 -0.67
N PRO A 56 20.38 1.29 -0.64
CA PRO A 56 21.58 1.36 0.16
C PRO A 56 22.37 2.63 -0.10
N ASP A 57 22.44 3.08 -1.36
CA ASP A 57 23.17 4.27 -1.82
C ASP A 57 22.26 5.46 -2.15
N GLY A 58 21.06 5.49 -1.57
CA GLY A 58 20.07 6.53 -1.79
C GLY A 58 19.31 6.38 -3.12
N ILE A 59 18.38 7.30 -3.37
CA ILE A 59 17.45 7.23 -4.51
C ILE A 59 18.11 7.45 -5.88
N GLY A 60 19.33 8.01 -5.90
CA GLY A 60 20.14 8.12 -7.13
C GLY A 60 20.88 6.83 -7.51
N GLY A 61 20.97 5.88 -6.58
CA GLY A 61 21.59 4.57 -6.82
C GLY A 61 20.61 3.51 -7.30
N LYS A 62 21.11 2.31 -7.58
CA LYS A 62 20.29 1.18 -8.02
C LYS A 62 19.40 0.68 -6.86
N PRO A 63 18.07 0.58 -7.04
CA PRO A 63 17.20 -0.02 -6.03
C PRO A 63 17.42 -1.53 -5.91
N LEU A 64 17.21 -2.05 -4.70
CA LEU A 64 17.19 -3.48 -4.41
C LEU A 64 15.78 -3.89 -3.93
N MET A 65 15.09 -4.67 -4.76
CA MET A 65 13.77 -5.24 -4.43
C MET A 65 13.96 -6.55 -3.66
N GLN A 66 14.04 -6.45 -2.33
CA GLN A 66 14.42 -7.57 -1.47
C GLN A 66 13.20 -8.25 -0.86
N LYS A 67 12.92 -9.48 -1.31
CA LYS A 67 11.92 -10.37 -0.71
C LYS A 67 12.51 -11.25 0.39
N ASN A 68 13.65 -11.87 0.12
CA ASN A 68 14.31 -12.78 1.04
C ASN A 68 15.09 -12.02 2.13
N VAL A 69 14.90 -12.42 3.38
CA VAL A 69 15.59 -11.85 4.54
C VAL A 69 17.05 -12.32 4.57
N PRO A 70 18.02 -11.38 4.56
CA PRO A 70 19.44 -11.69 4.71
C PRO A 70 19.76 -12.36 6.05
N GLY A 71 20.84 -13.16 6.08
CA GLY A 71 21.27 -13.88 7.29
C GLY A 71 21.68 -13.00 8.47
N TYR A 72 21.96 -11.70 8.24
CA TYR A 72 22.33 -10.75 9.30
C TYR A 72 21.13 -10.10 10.00
N PHE A 73 19.89 -10.36 9.57
CA PHE A 73 18.72 -9.83 10.27
C PHE A 73 18.66 -10.42 11.68
N PRO A 74 18.40 -9.61 12.71
CA PRO A 74 18.42 -10.08 14.07
C PRO A 74 17.20 -10.97 14.37
N ASP A 75 17.37 -11.96 15.25
CA ASP A 75 16.36 -12.99 15.55
C ASP A 75 15.02 -12.46 16.06
N TRP A 76 15.01 -11.24 16.62
CA TRP A 76 13.78 -10.60 17.09
C TRP A 76 12.91 -10.04 15.94
N VAL A 77 13.45 -9.89 14.72
CA VAL A 77 12.66 -9.59 13.53
C VAL A 77 11.98 -10.87 13.08
N ARG A 78 10.67 -10.98 13.34
CA ARG A 78 9.87 -12.10 12.86
C ARG A 78 9.99 -12.23 11.35
N THR A 79 10.14 -13.47 10.89
CA THR A 79 10.08 -13.83 9.48
C THR A 79 8.94 -14.81 9.20
N ALA A 80 8.50 -14.88 7.94
CA ALA A 80 7.57 -15.89 7.44
C ALA A 80 8.15 -16.55 6.19
N GLU A 81 8.18 -17.88 6.17
CA GLU A 81 8.56 -18.64 4.99
C GLU A 81 7.32 -18.89 4.14
N LEU A 82 7.31 -18.37 2.90
CA LEU A 82 6.15 -18.42 2.01
C LEU A 82 6.50 -19.14 0.71
N PRO A 83 5.56 -19.93 0.15
CA PRO A 83 5.82 -20.68 -1.07
C PRO A 83 5.97 -19.75 -2.28
N LYS A 84 6.85 -20.16 -3.18
CA LYS A 84 7.01 -19.63 -4.53
C LYS A 84 7.15 -20.80 -5.50
N GLU A 85 7.13 -20.51 -6.80
CA GLU A 85 7.50 -21.51 -7.80
C GLU A 85 8.91 -22.05 -7.51
N GLY A 86 9.02 -23.37 -7.38
CA GLY A 86 10.29 -24.07 -7.12
C GLY A 86 10.90 -23.85 -5.74
N GLY A 87 10.14 -23.46 -4.71
CA GLY A 87 10.64 -23.46 -3.32
C GLY A 87 9.94 -22.45 -2.41
N THR A 88 10.70 -21.87 -1.48
CA THR A 88 10.18 -20.89 -0.53
C THR A 88 11.00 -19.60 -0.52
N VAL A 89 10.44 -18.54 0.05
CA VAL A 89 11.14 -17.28 0.33
C VAL A 89 10.87 -16.90 1.78
N ARG A 90 11.92 -16.55 2.53
CA ARG A 90 11.79 -16.08 3.90
C ARG A 90 11.61 -14.57 3.92
N HIS A 91 10.41 -14.09 4.15
CA HIS A 91 10.07 -12.67 4.19
C HIS A 91 10.17 -12.08 5.60
N ALA A 92 10.49 -10.79 5.69
CA ALA A 92 10.35 -10.05 6.94
C ALA A 92 8.85 -9.80 7.23
N VAL A 93 8.46 -9.86 8.50
CA VAL A 93 7.12 -9.51 8.96
C VAL A 93 7.23 -8.37 9.97
N CYS A 94 6.52 -7.27 9.71
CA CYS A 94 6.59 -6.07 10.55
C CYS A 94 5.40 -5.99 11.53
N ASP A 95 5.59 -6.55 12.73
CA ASP A 95 4.54 -6.61 13.75
C ASP A 95 4.61 -5.50 14.81
N ASN A 96 5.70 -4.74 14.84
CA ASN A 96 6.00 -3.73 15.85
C ASN A 96 6.82 -2.56 15.28
N SER A 97 6.93 -1.48 16.07
CA SER A 97 7.67 -0.27 15.72
C SER A 97 9.16 -0.52 15.52
N ASP A 98 9.75 -1.40 16.34
CA ASP A 98 11.18 -1.69 16.34
C ASP A 98 11.61 -2.31 15.00
N THR A 99 10.83 -3.25 14.48
CA THR A 99 11.03 -3.84 13.16
C THR A 99 10.94 -2.77 12.08
N LEU A 100 9.92 -1.92 12.11
CA LEU A 100 9.73 -0.88 11.09
C LEU A 100 10.93 0.09 11.04
N VAL A 101 11.39 0.53 12.20
CA VAL A 101 12.58 1.40 12.34
C VAL A 101 13.85 0.67 11.91
N TYR A 102 14.01 -0.61 12.24
CA TYR A 102 15.17 -1.39 11.80
C TYR A 102 15.21 -1.54 10.29
N LEU A 103 14.08 -1.80 9.63
CA LEU A 103 14.01 -1.87 8.17
C LEU A 103 14.45 -0.55 7.53
N ALA A 104 14.04 0.60 8.10
CA ALA A 104 14.52 1.91 7.68
C ALA A 104 16.04 2.04 7.83
N GLY A 105 16.61 1.55 8.94
CA GLY A 105 18.05 1.45 9.17
C GLY A 105 18.79 0.57 8.16
N GLN A 106 18.10 -0.40 7.56
CA GLN A 106 18.58 -1.20 6.42
C GLN A 106 18.39 -0.52 5.06
N ALA A 107 18.10 0.79 5.06
CA ALA A 107 17.78 1.60 3.89
C ALA A 107 16.55 1.11 3.11
N CYS A 108 15.61 0.43 3.75
CA CYS A 108 14.30 0.15 3.17
C CYS A 108 13.49 1.45 3.15
N ILE A 109 13.44 2.11 1.99
CA ILE A 109 12.65 3.33 1.81
C ILE A 109 11.18 2.97 1.75
N THR A 110 10.79 1.98 0.93
CA THR A 110 9.38 1.59 0.75
C THR A 110 9.16 0.13 1.19
N PRO A 111 8.54 -0.14 2.33
CA PRO A 111 7.98 -1.46 2.60
C PRO A 111 6.68 -1.62 1.79
N HIS A 112 6.65 -2.69 1.00
CA HIS A 112 5.47 -3.16 0.29
C HIS A 112 4.93 -4.40 0.99
N ARG A 113 3.63 -4.44 1.26
CA ARG A 113 2.98 -5.53 2.01
C ARG A 113 2.23 -6.48 1.10
N TRP A 114 2.20 -7.75 1.48
CA TRP A 114 1.28 -8.73 0.90
C TRP A 114 -0.18 -8.36 1.21
N LEU A 115 -1.08 -8.76 0.30
CA LEU A 115 -2.53 -8.57 0.45
C LEU A 115 -3.18 -9.65 1.32
N SER A 116 -2.45 -10.72 1.64
CA SER A 116 -2.78 -11.71 2.66
C SER A 116 -1.86 -11.56 3.87
N LYS A 117 -2.22 -12.24 4.96
CA LYS A 117 -1.35 -12.45 6.11
C LYS A 117 -0.63 -13.79 5.99
N ALA A 118 0.55 -13.88 6.59
CA ALA A 118 1.43 -15.04 6.49
C ALA A 118 0.86 -16.33 7.10
N ASP A 119 -0.11 -16.24 8.01
CA ASP A 119 -0.82 -17.39 8.58
C ASP A 119 -1.81 -18.04 7.60
N ARG A 120 -2.25 -17.31 6.57
CA ARG A 120 -3.12 -17.84 5.51
C ARG A 120 -2.77 -17.15 4.19
N PRO A 121 -1.64 -17.53 3.57
CA PRO A 121 -1.05 -16.77 2.48
C PRO A 121 -1.89 -16.80 1.20
N ASP A 122 -2.71 -17.83 0.98
CA ASP A 122 -3.53 -17.97 -0.23
C ASP A 122 -4.88 -17.23 -0.16
N ASP A 123 -5.31 -16.85 1.04
CA ASP A 123 -6.60 -16.19 1.29
C ASP A 123 -6.39 -14.70 1.66
N PRO A 124 -6.38 -13.78 0.68
CA PRO A 124 -6.20 -12.35 0.95
C PRO A 124 -7.29 -11.76 1.87
N ASP A 125 -6.86 -10.83 2.72
CA ASP A 125 -7.75 -9.98 3.51
C ASP A 125 -7.86 -8.57 2.94
N LEU A 126 -7.26 -8.30 1.77
CA LEU A 126 -7.31 -7.02 1.06
C LEU A 126 -7.64 -7.24 -0.41
N LEU A 127 -8.54 -6.41 -0.93
CA LEU A 127 -8.73 -6.11 -2.35
C LEU A 127 -8.17 -4.71 -2.61
N VAL A 128 -7.40 -4.53 -3.68
CA VAL A 128 -6.75 -3.25 -4.02
C VAL A 128 -6.98 -2.90 -5.48
N PHE A 129 -7.46 -1.69 -5.74
CA PHE A 129 -7.37 -1.04 -7.05
C PHE A 129 -6.29 0.03 -6.99
N ASP A 130 -5.29 -0.06 -7.87
CA ASP A 130 -4.20 0.91 -7.99
C ASP A 130 -4.51 1.85 -9.16
N LEU A 131 -4.84 3.10 -8.86
CA LEU A 131 -5.34 4.07 -9.84
C LEU A 131 -4.25 5.10 -10.10
N ASP A 132 -3.71 5.08 -11.32
CA ASP A 132 -2.59 5.91 -11.73
C ASP A 132 -2.94 6.60 -13.07
N PRO A 133 -2.48 7.84 -13.30
CA PRO A 133 -2.74 8.55 -14.54
C PRO A 133 -1.97 7.94 -15.72
N SER A 134 -2.62 7.91 -16.89
CA SER A 134 -2.06 7.53 -18.20
C SER A 134 -2.21 8.67 -19.21
N GLY A 135 -1.31 8.73 -20.19
CA GLY A 135 -1.42 9.74 -21.26
C GLY A 135 -1.42 11.15 -20.71
N SER A 136 -2.42 11.93 -21.10
CA SER A 136 -2.69 13.29 -20.63
C SER A 136 -3.63 13.37 -19.41
N ALA A 137 -4.17 12.24 -18.93
CA ALA A 137 -5.02 12.22 -17.73
C ALA A 137 -4.27 12.78 -16.52
N ASP A 138 -4.96 13.56 -15.71
CA ASP A 138 -4.38 14.22 -14.55
C ASP A 138 -4.84 13.56 -13.24
N PHE A 139 -4.52 14.21 -12.11
CA PHE A 139 -4.90 13.69 -10.80
C PHE A 139 -6.39 13.86 -10.50
N ASP A 140 -7.09 14.77 -11.17
CA ASP A 140 -8.53 14.96 -11.00
C ASP A 140 -9.28 13.78 -11.63
N ASP A 141 -8.79 13.27 -12.76
CA ASP A 141 -9.28 12.01 -13.33
C ASP A 141 -9.04 10.83 -12.38
N VAL A 142 -7.91 10.80 -11.66
CA VAL A 142 -7.65 9.76 -10.65
C VAL A 142 -8.60 9.88 -9.46
N ARG A 143 -8.85 11.08 -8.95
CA ARG A 143 -9.82 11.32 -7.86
C ARG A 143 -11.21 10.88 -8.27
N TRP A 144 -11.64 11.24 -9.49
CA TRP A 144 -12.92 10.82 -10.05
C TRP A 144 -13.00 9.29 -10.21
N ALA A 145 -11.97 8.64 -10.76
CA ALA A 145 -11.93 7.19 -10.88
C ALA A 145 -11.99 6.49 -9.51
N ALA A 146 -11.31 7.04 -8.50
CA ALA A 146 -11.38 6.53 -7.12
C ALA A 146 -12.81 6.62 -6.55
N SER A 147 -13.52 7.72 -6.80
CA SER A 147 -14.94 7.87 -6.45
C SER A 147 -15.83 6.84 -7.15
N CYS A 148 -15.60 6.56 -8.44
CA CYS A 148 -16.36 5.55 -9.18
C CYS A 148 -16.13 4.13 -8.63
N VAL A 149 -14.87 3.75 -8.40
CA VAL A 149 -14.51 2.43 -7.85
C VAL A 149 -15.06 2.28 -6.43
N GLY A 150 -14.85 3.28 -5.57
CA GLY A 150 -15.37 3.31 -4.22
C GLY A 150 -16.88 3.19 -4.15
N GLY A 151 -17.59 4.01 -4.93
CA GLY A 151 -19.05 4.02 -4.96
C GLY A 151 -19.64 2.68 -5.41
N LEU A 152 -19.03 2.01 -6.40
CA LEU A 152 -19.49 0.68 -6.81
C LEU A 152 -19.21 -0.40 -5.76
N LEU A 153 -18.05 -0.35 -5.09
CA LEU A 153 -17.71 -1.28 -4.00
C LEU A 153 -18.64 -1.07 -2.79
N GLU A 154 -18.93 0.18 -2.42
CA GLU A 154 -19.89 0.52 -1.35
C GLU A 154 -21.30 -0.01 -1.69
N ALA A 155 -21.74 0.14 -2.94
CA ALA A 155 -23.05 -0.35 -3.41
C ALA A 155 -23.20 -1.88 -3.31
N VAL A 156 -22.11 -2.63 -3.32
CA VAL A 156 -22.11 -4.10 -3.10
C VAL A 156 -21.75 -4.49 -1.67
N GLU A 157 -21.80 -3.52 -0.74
CA GLU A 157 -21.50 -3.64 0.68
C GLU A 157 -20.06 -4.06 0.98
N LEU A 158 -19.10 -3.54 0.20
CA LEU A 158 -17.68 -3.57 0.49
C LEU A 158 -17.19 -2.17 0.85
N PRO A 159 -17.19 -1.81 2.16
CA PRO A 159 -16.64 -0.54 2.61
C PRO A 159 -15.16 -0.41 2.24
N THR A 160 -14.78 0.79 1.79
CA THR A 160 -13.46 1.04 1.23
C THR A 160 -12.68 2.12 1.97
N GLN A 161 -11.37 1.96 1.92
CA GLN A 161 -10.35 2.85 2.44
C GLN A 161 -9.56 3.44 1.29
N LEU A 162 -9.18 4.71 1.41
CA LEU A 162 -8.42 5.44 0.40
C LEU A 162 -7.04 5.81 0.93
N MET A 163 -6.05 5.80 0.04
CA MET A 163 -4.76 6.43 0.32
C MET A 163 -4.17 7.01 -0.96
N THR A 164 -3.52 8.16 -0.85
CA THR A 164 -2.60 8.60 -1.91
C THR A 164 -1.40 7.67 -1.93
N THR A 165 -0.84 7.40 -3.12
CA THR A 165 0.29 6.48 -3.22
C THR A 165 1.62 7.14 -2.84
N GLY A 166 1.69 8.47 -2.70
CA GLY A 166 2.97 9.19 -2.63
C GLY A 166 3.69 9.25 -3.98
N SER A 167 3.05 8.80 -5.06
CA SER A 167 3.62 8.79 -6.41
C SER A 167 2.73 9.60 -7.35
N ARG A 168 1.80 8.95 -8.07
CA ARG A 168 0.95 9.64 -9.05
C ARG A 168 -0.54 9.39 -8.84
N GLY A 169 -0.88 8.51 -7.90
CA GLY A 169 -2.16 7.82 -7.89
C GLY A 169 -2.82 7.69 -6.53
N ILE A 170 -3.93 6.97 -6.52
CA ILE A 170 -4.72 6.61 -5.33
C ILE A 170 -4.89 5.09 -5.30
N HIS A 171 -4.77 4.49 -4.12
CA HIS A 171 -5.27 3.14 -3.90
C HIS A 171 -6.67 3.18 -3.30
N VAL A 172 -7.59 2.40 -3.87
CA VAL A 172 -8.88 2.07 -3.26
C VAL A 172 -8.79 0.65 -2.70
N ILE A 173 -9.04 0.50 -1.40
CA ILE A 173 -8.74 -0.74 -0.66
C ILE A 173 -9.98 -1.21 0.09
N ALA A 174 -10.39 -2.47 -0.10
CA ALA A 174 -11.47 -3.10 0.66
C ALA A 174 -10.93 -4.24 1.54
N ALA A 175 -11.42 -4.33 2.77
CA ALA A 175 -11.07 -5.42 3.68
C ALA A 175 -11.95 -6.66 3.43
N LEU A 176 -11.32 -7.83 3.32
CA LEU A 176 -11.97 -9.11 3.01
C LEU A 176 -11.97 -10.07 4.20
N ASP A 177 -12.90 -11.01 4.20
CA ASP A 177 -13.10 -11.98 5.29
C ASP A 177 -12.15 -13.19 5.27
N ARG A 178 -11.20 -13.24 4.31
CA ARG A 178 -10.21 -14.34 4.13
C ARG A 178 -10.87 -15.70 3.86
N LYS A 179 -11.98 -15.73 3.12
CA LYS A 179 -12.67 -16.97 2.74
C LYS A 179 -12.63 -17.23 1.23
N SER A 180 -11.79 -16.53 0.50
CA SER A 180 -11.66 -16.66 -0.95
C SER A 180 -10.21 -16.45 -1.33
N ASP A 181 -9.76 -17.27 -2.27
CA ASP A 181 -8.42 -17.21 -2.83
C ASP A 181 -8.20 -15.96 -3.71
N PHE A 182 -6.94 -15.73 -4.06
CA PHE A 182 -6.56 -14.63 -4.94
C PHE A 182 -7.26 -14.67 -6.31
N ASP A 183 -7.49 -15.85 -6.89
CA ASP A 183 -8.12 -15.97 -8.20
C ASP A 183 -9.60 -15.52 -8.14
N THR A 184 -10.33 -15.91 -7.10
CA THR A 184 -11.70 -15.45 -6.85
C THR A 184 -11.73 -13.93 -6.64
N VAL A 185 -10.81 -13.38 -5.84
CA VAL A 185 -10.74 -11.94 -5.57
C VAL A 185 -10.39 -11.15 -6.83
N ARG A 186 -9.46 -11.65 -7.65
CA ARG A 186 -9.05 -11.02 -8.91
C ARG A 186 -10.14 -11.11 -9.98
N ALA A 187 -10.90 -12.21 -10.03
CA ALA A 187 -12.05 -12.34 -10.91
C ALA A 187 -13.13 -11.30 -10.55
N PHE A 188 -13.44 -11.14 -9.27
CA PHE A 188 -14.35 -10.08 -8.82
C PHE A 188 -13.82 -8.68 -9.15
N ALA A 189 -12.53 -8.41 -8.90
CA ALA A 189 -11.92 -7.12 -9.24
C ALA A 189 -12.05 -6.80 -10.74
N ARG A 190 -11.87 -7.81 -11.60
CA ARG A 190 -12.06 -7.71 -13.05
C ARG A 190 -13.51 -7.38 -13.41
N ARG A 191 -14.49 -8.05 -12.79
CA ARG A 191 -15.92 -7.76 -13.02
C ARG A 191 -16.26 -6.31 -12.67
N ILE A 192 -15.80 -5.82 -11.52
CA ILE A 192 -15.95 -4.41 -11.11
C ILE A 192 -15.33 -3.48 -12.16
N SER A 193 -14.10 -3.78 -12.61
CA SER A 193 -13.42 -3.01 -13.64
C SER A 193 -14.21 -2.96 -14.95
N GLN A 194 -14.68 -4.10 -15.44
CA GLN A 194 -15.45 -4.21 -16.69
C GLN A 194 -16.76 -3.42 -16.62
N VAL A 195 -17.46 -3.45 -15.49
CA VAL A 195 -18.68 -2.65 -15.29
C VAL A 195 -18.39 -1.16 -15.37
N LEU A 196 -17.33 -0.69 -14.72
CA LEU A 196 -16.97 0.72 -14.72
C LEU A 196 -16.45 1.18 -16.09
N VAL A 197 -15.65 0.37 -16.76
CA VAL A 197 -15.21 0.62 -18.14
C VAL A 197 -16.42 0.67 -19.08
N GLY A 198 -17.38 -0.25 -18.95
CA GLY A 198 -18.61 -0.21 -19.74
C GLY A 198 -19.47 1.05 -19.50
N ARG A 199 -19.51 1.55 -18.26
CA ARG A 199 -20.20 2.80 -17.91
C ARG A 199 -19.46 4.05 -18.38
N HIS A 200 -18.14 4.00 -18.47
CA HIS A 200 -17.29 5.16 -18.77
C HIS A 200 -16.12 4.83 -19.73
N PRO A 201 -16.39 4.31 -20.94
CA PRO A 201 -15.36 3.75 -21.83
C PRO A 201 -14.36 4.80 -22.38
N GLY A 202 -14.76 6.08 -22.35
CA GLY A 202 -13.92 7.21 -22.74
C GLY A 202 -13.00 7.74 -21.63
N ARG A 203 -13.16 7.31 -20.38
CA ARG A 203 -12.37 7.78 -19.23
C ARG A 203 -11.67 6.67 -18.45
N LEU A 204 -12.19 5.44 -18.50
CA LEU A 204 -11.64 4.28 -17.79
C LEU A 204 -11.22 3.19 -18.78
N THR A 205 -10.21 2.41 -18.41
CA THR A 205 -9.73 1.27 -19.18
C THR A 205 -9.23 0.15 -18.26
N ASP A 206 -9.35 -1.09 -18.70
CA ASP A 206 -8.75 -2.28 -18.10
C ASP A 206 -7.59 -2.85 -18.96
N GLU A 207 -7.12 -2.08 -19.95
CA GLU A 207 -6.01 -2.46 -20.81
C GLU A 207 -4.65 -2.43 -20.08
N PRO A 208 -3.97 -3.58 -19.96
CA PRO A 208 -2.72 -3.67 -19.20
C PRO A 208 -1.56 -2.95 -19.90
N ARG A 209 -1.58 -2.85 -21.23
CA ARG A 209 -0.52 -2.21 -22.01
C ARG A 209 -0.70 -0.70 -21.99
N LYS A 210 0.34 0.04 -21.58
CA LYS A 210 0.28 1.51 -21.48
C LYS A 210 -0.08 2.18 -22.82
N ALA A 211 0.37 1.62 -23.94
CA ALA A 211 0.09 2.12 -25.28
C ALA A 211 -1.41 2.08 -25.64
N ASP A 212 -2.16 1.11 -25.08
CA ASP A 212 -3.56 0.86 -25.44
C ASP A 212 -4.53 1.63 -24.51
N ARG A 213 -4.00 2.33 -23.51
CA ARG A 213 -4.80 3.10 -22.53
C ARG A 213 -5.30 4.42 -23.08
N GLY A 214 -4.54 5.06 -23.96
CA GLY A 214 -4.75 6.46 -24.34
C GLY A 214 -4.73 7.38 -23.12
N ASP A 215 -5.69 8.29 -23.04
CA ASP A 215 -5.87 9.25 -21.93
C ASP A 215 -6.84 8.73 -20.84
N ARG A 216 -7.07 7.42 -20.78
CA ARG A 216 -7.99 6.81 -19.82
C ARG A 216 -7.25 6.35 -18.57
N ILE A 217 -7.90 6.43 -17.42
CA ILE A 217 -7.39 5.87 -16.17
C ILE A 217 -7.45 4.35 -16.22
N TYR A 218 -6.29 3.72 -16.01
CA TYR A 218 -6.19 2.27 -15.91
C TYR A 218 -6.64 1.81 -14.52
N LEU A 219 -7.65 0.93 -14.49
CA LEU A 219 -8.08 0.26 -13.27
C LEU A 219 -7.15 -0.93 -12.99
N ASP A 220 -5.99 -0.67 -12.38
CA ASP A 220 -4.99 -1.72 -12.13
C ASP A 220 -5.44 -2.66 -11.00
N ILE A 221 -5.81 -3.89 -11.41
CA ILE A 221 -6.19 -4.98 -10.52
C ILE A 221 -5.06 -6.00 -10.30
N GLN A 222 -3.88 -5.80 -10.90
CA GLN A 222 -2.79 -6.79 -10.91
C GLN A 222 -2.21 -7.02 -9.51
N ARG A 223 -2.41 -6.07 -8.59
CA ARG A 223 -2.06 -6.21 -7.17
C ARG A 223 -2.74 -7.40 -6.50
N ASN A 224 -3.88 -7.86 -7.02
CA ASN A 224 -4.71 -8.91 -6.43
C ASN A 224 -4.33 -10.33 -6.89
N ALA A 225 -3.09 -10.56 -7.30
CA ALA A 225 -2.57 -11.90 -7.56
C ALA A 225 -1.69 -12.39 -6.39
N TYR A 226 -1.52 -13.70 -6.28
CA TYR A 226 -0.67 -14.31 -5.25
C TYR A 226 0.74 -13.71 -5.26
N ALA A 227 1.31 -13.48 -4.07
CA ALA A 227 2.62 -12.89 -3.84
C ALA A 227 2.88 -11.49 -4.46
N GLN A 228 1.86 -10.84 -5.03
CA GLN A 228 1.92 -9.43 -5.37
C GLN A 228 1.83 -8.58 -4.11
N THR A 229 2.38 -7.38 -4.20
CA THR A 229 2.46 -6.46 -3.07
C THR A 229 1.96 -5.08 -3.45
N ALA A 230 1.40 -4.39 -2.48
CA ALA A 230 1.05 -2.97 -2.57
C ALA A 230 1.90 -2.17 -1.58
N VAL A 231 2.19 -0.90 -1.90
CA VAL A 231 2.84 0.00 -0.95
C VAL A 231 2.03 0.05 0.35
N ALA A 232 2.73 -0.08 1.49
CA ALA A 232 2.04 -0.01 2.77
C ALA A 232 1.64 1.44 3.12
N PRO A 233 0.54 1.64 3.86
CA PRO A 233 0.18 2.95 4.39
C PRO A 233 1.31 3.53 5.24
N TYR A 234 1.56 4.83 5.09
CA TYR A 234 2.63 5.62 5.68
C TYR A 234 4.06 5.28 5.20
N SER A 235 4.21 4.44 4.17
CA SER A 235 5.51 4.19 3.55
C SER A 235 6.01 5.40 2.78
N VAL A 236 7.28 5.71 2.95
CA VAL A 236 8.01 6.68 2.12
C VAL A 236 8.20 6.10 0.73
N ARG A 237 8.15 6.94 -0.31
CA ARG A 237 8.46 6.57 -1.69
C ARG A 237 9.86 7.06 -2.04
N ALA A 238 10.60 6.24 -2.79
CA ALA A 238 11.92 6.57 -3.31
C ALA A 238 11.84 7.59 -4.47
N ARG A 239 11.41 8.81 -4.17
CA ARG A 239 11.24 9.94 -5.09
C ARG A 239 11.76 11.23 -4.46
N PRO A 240 12.14 12.24 -5.27
CA PRO A 240 12.45 13.58 -4.75
C PRO A 240 11.34 14.09 -3.82
N GLY A 241 11.72 14.75 -2.74
CA GLY A 241 10.81 15.21 -1.68
C GLY A 241 10.41 14.15 -0.66
N ALA A 242 10.83 12.88 -0.83
CA ALA A 242 10.46 11.75 0.03
C ALA A 242 8.96 11.70 0.39
N PRO A 243 8.06 11.65 -0.62
CA PRO A 243 6.63 11.64 -0.38
C PRO A 243 6.19 10.35 0.30
N VAL A 244 5.07 10.43 1.03
CA VAL A 244 4.54 9.39 1.90
C VAL A 244 3.19 8.93 1.37
N ALA A 245 3.04 7.63 1.20
CA ALA A 245 1.77 7.02 0.82
C ALA A 245 0.79 7.14 1.98
N THR A 246 -0.21 8.02 1.91
CA THR A 246 -0.91 8.51 3.10
C THR A 246 -2.40 8.18 3.04
N PRO A 247 -2.97 7.52 4.08
CA PRO A 247 -4.41 7.37 4.24
C PRO A 247 -5.17 8.69 4.12
N ILE A 248 -6.28 8.68 3.38
CA ILE A 248 -7.20 9.82 3.21
C ILE A 248 -8.65 9.42 3.48
N ALA A 249 -9.46 10.42 3.84
CA ALA A 249 -10.91 10.34 3.96
C ALA A 249 -11.56 10.52 2.58
N TRP A 250 -12.80 10.04 2.46
CA TRP A 250 -13.60 10.20 1.24
C TRP A 250 -13.80 11.66 0.84
N SER A 251 -14.09 12.55 1.81
CA SER A 251 -14.27 13.98 1.57
C SER A 251 -13.00 14.69 1.07
N GLU A 252 -11.82 14.10 1.27
CA GLU A 252 -10.57 14.68 0.73
C GLU A 252 -10.46 14.48 -0.80
N LEU A 253 -11.25 13.57 -1.40
CA LEU A 253 -11.33 13.47 -2.86
C LEU A 253 -11.94 14.71 -3.51
N ASP A 254 -12.73 15.50 -2.78
CA ASP A 254 -13.36 16.72 -3.30
C ASP A 254 -12.41 17.93 -3.24
N ASP A 255 -11.28 17.84 -2.54
CA ASP A 255 -10.28 18.91 -2.43
C ASP A 255 -9.46 19.02 -3.74
N PRO A 256 -9.61 20.10 -4.54
CA PRO A 256 -8.86 20.29 -5.77
C PRO A 256 -7.35 20.51 -5.54
N GLN A 257 -6.94 20.76 -4.30
CA GLN A 257 -5.53 20.91 -3.92
C GLN A 257 -4.91 19.59 -3.45
N LEU A 258 -5.68 18.51 -3.34
CA LEU A 258 -5.14 17.19 -3.02
C LEU A 258 -4.17 16.78 -4.14
N ARG A 259 -2.96 16.37 -3.74
CA ARG A 259 -1.95 15.81 -4.63
C ARG A 259 -1.55 14.43 -4.17
N PRO A 260 -1.10 13.54 -5.08
CA PRO A 260 -0.70 12.18 -4.72
C PRO A 260 0.51 12.15 -3.78
N ASP A 261 1.31 13.22 -3.78
CA ASP A 261 2.57 13.40 -3.04
C ASP A 261 2.49 14.51 -1.97
N ARG A 262 1.27 14.94 -1.60
CA ARG A 262 1.02 16.04 -0.65
C ARG A 262 1.80 15.91 0.67
N TRP A 263 1.92 14.70 1.19
CA TRP A 263 2.62 14.43 2.43
C TRP A 263 4.01 13.87 2.19
N THR A 264 4.97 14.33 2.96
CA THR A 264 6.39 13.97 2.92
C THR A 264 6.87 13.62 4.32
N VAL A 265 8.07 13.04 4.42
CA VAL A 265 8.69 12.75 5.73
C VAL A 265 8.82 13.99 6.64
N ARG A 266 8.87 15.20 6.05
CA ARG A 266 9.03 16.46 6.80
C ARG A 266 7.71 17.12 7.21
N ASN A 267 6.60 16.83 6.55
CA ASN A 267 5.31 17.46 6.87
C ASN A 267 4.26 16.48 7.43
N ILE A 268 4.52 15.17 7.45
CA ILE A 268 3.57 14.14 7.90
C ILE A 268 3.10 14.35 9.34
N ALA A 269 3.90 15.01 10.19
CA ALA A 269 3.53 15.32 11.56
C ALA A 269 2.24 16.16 11.65
N GLY A 270 1.95 17.01 10.65
CA GLY A 270 0.67 17.71 10.55
C GLY A 270 -0.50 16.73 10.45
N ARG A 271 -0.41 15.78 9.52
CA ARG A 271 -1.42 14.72 9.32
C ARG A 271 -1.61 13.83 10.54
N LEU A 272 -0.54 13.54 11.28
CA LEU A 272 -0.62 12.70 12.48
C LEU A 272 -1.31 13.38 13.67
N ARG A 273 -1.55 14.70 13.63
CA ARG A 273 -2.32 15.43 14.64
C ARG A 273 -3.83 15.43 14.35
N GLU A 274 -4.23 15.19 13.11
CA GLU A 274 -5.63 15.03 12.70
C GLU A 274 -6.16 13.63 13.04
N ASP A 275 -7.49 13.46 12.98
CA ASP A 275 -8.11 12.13 13.08
C ASP A 275 -7.52 11.17 12.04
N ASP A 276 -7.35 9.89 12.40
CA ASP A 276 -6.97 8.86 11.45
C ASP A 276 -8.17 8.53 10.53
N PRO A 277 -8.09 8.79 9.21
CA PRO A 277 -9.19 8.50 8.29
C PRO A 277 -9.59 7.03 8.27
N TRP A 278 -8.66 6.15 8.63
CA TRP A 278 -8.87 4.71 8.64
C TRP A 278 -9.25 4.15 10.01
N ALA A 279 -9.38 4.98 11.05
CA ALA A 279 -9.77 4.52 12.38
C ALA A 279 -11.23 4.04 12.43
N LYS A 280 -12.12 4.64 11.65
CA LYS A 280 -13.56 4.38 11.68
C LYS A 280 -14.02 3.26 10.73
N VAL A 281 -13.17 2.82 9.80
CA VAL A 281 -13.55 1.73 8.89
C VAL A 281 -13.54 0.41 9.64
N SER A 282 -14.65 -0.33 9.54
CA SER A 282 -14.85 -1.63 10.18
C SER A 282 -13.64 -2.55 9.97
N ALA A 283 -13.04 -3.00 11.08
CA ALA A 283 -11.98 -4.00 11.05
C ALA A 283 -12.47 -5.38 10.56
N ARG A 284 -13.79 -5.59 10.53
CA ARG A 284 -14.39 -6.84 10.02
C ARG A 284 -14.44 -6.81 8.50
N GLY A 285 -13.63 -7.67 7.88
CA GLY A 285 -13.65 -7.89 6.45
C GLY A 285 -14.97 -8.48 5.95
N ARG A 286 -15.26 -8.28 4.67
CA ARG A 286 -16.50 -8.69 4.01
C ARG A 286 -16.25 -9.79 2.98
N SER A 287 -17.30 -10.54 2.67
CA SER A 287 -17.21 -11.65 1.71
C SER A 287 -17.24 -11.12 0.28
N VAL A 288 -16.18 -11.41 -0.50
CA VAL A 288 -16.13 -11.06 -1.92
C VAL A 288 -17.21 -11.78 -2.72
N ARG A 289 -17.54 -13.03 -2.38
CA ARG A 289 -18.59 -13.82 -3.04
C ARG A 289 -19.98 -13.24 -2.81
N ALA A 290 -20.25 -12.68 -1.63
CA ALA A 290 -21.52 -12.00 -1.37
C ALA A 290 -21.62 -10.69 -2.16
N ALA A 291 -20.54 -9.92 -2.21
CA ALA A 291 -20.46 -8.71 -3.01
C ALA A 291 -20.63 -9.00 -4.51
N ASP A 292 -20.03 -10.07 -5.01
CA ASP A 292 -20.13 -10.50 -6.40
C ASP A 292 -21.55 -10.91 -6.81
N ARG A 293 -22.32 -11.55 -5.90
CA ARG A 293 -23.75 -11.80 -6.12
C ARG A 293 -24.56 -10.51 -6.22
N ARG A 294 -24.36 -9.59 -5.28
CA ARG A 294 -25.01 -8.27 -5.31
C ARG A 294 -24.64 -7.47 -6.56
N LEU A 295 -23.42 -7.64 -7.07
CA LEU A 295 -23.01 -7.03 -8.32
C LEU A 295 -23.83 -7.59 -9.49
N SER A 296 -24.03 -8.91 -9.57
CA SER A 296 -24.89 -9.54 -10.57
C SER A 296 -26.33 -9.05 -10.51
N ASP A 297 -26.89 -8.85 -9.31
CA ASP A 297 -28.27 -8.37 -9.14
C ASP A 297 -28.47 -6.91 -9.59
N ARG A 298 -27.38 -6.18 -9.85
CA ARG A 298 -27.36 -4.74 -10.18
C ARG A 298 -27.03 -4.44 -11.64
N ILE A 299 -26.55 -5.42 -12.40
CA ILE A 299 -26.17 -5.29 -13.82
C ILE A 299 -27.26 -5.94 -14.64
#